data_AF-A0A915A3B7-F1
#
_entry.id   AF-A0A915A3B7-F1
#
_cell.length_a   1.000
_cell.length_b   1.000
_cell.length_c   1.000
_cell.angle_alpha   90.00
_cell.angle_beta   90.00
_cell.angle_gamma   90.00
#
_symmetry.space_group_name_H-M   'P 1'
#
loop_
_entity.id
_entity.type
_entity.pdbx_description
1 polymer ?
#
loop_
_entity_poly.entity_id
_entity_poly.type
_entity_poly.pdbx_seq_one_letter_code
_entity_poly.pdbx_strand_id
1 'polypeptide(L)'
;MTFPSKIMIAAQHYFYLAFENSVCRDYVTEKVFWYMEKIIVPIVLKRSFASSILPNGSFIAADDFNSPASLAEHLKYLRSNKEKYMKLSDYDRKSCGLSALFVSYLLR
;
A
#
# COMPACT_ATOMS: atom_id res chain seq x y z
N MET A 1 -12.73 4.92 27.76
CA MET A 1 -12.75 5.28 26.33
C MET A 1 -11.68 4.48 25.64
N THR A 2 -12.06 3.45 24.88
CA THR A 2 -11.11 2.62 24.12
C THR A 2 -10.83 3.34 22.81
N PHE A 3 -9.58 3.75 22.59
CA PHE A 3 -9.19 4.29 21.29
C PHE A 3 -9.12 3.14 20.28
N PRO A 4 -9.77 3.27 19.11
CA PRO A 4 -9.66 2.25 18.07
C PRO A 4 -8.20 2.08 17.65
N SER A 5 -7.74 0.83 17.49
CA SER A 5 -6.38 0.56 17.03
C SER A 5 -6.18 1.19 15.65
N LYS A 6 -4.94 1.62 15.34
CA LYS A 6 -4.59 2.19 14.03
C LYS A 6 -5.06 1.29 12.88
N ILE A 7 -5.00 -0.03 13.10
CA ILE A 7 -5.39 -1.02 12.11
C ILE A 7 -6.88 -0.96 11.77
N MET A 8 -7.72 -0.81 12.80
CA MET A 8 -9.17 -0.74 12.64
C MET A 8 -9.63 0.54 11.94
N ILE A 9 -8.95 1.67 12.19
CA ILE A 9 -9.26 2.94 11.51
C ILE A 9 -8.92 2.85 10.02
N ALA A 10 -7.74 2.33 9.70
CA ALA A 10 -7.31 2.18 8.31
C ALA A 10 -8.22 1.22 7.52
N ALA A 11 -8.74 0.17 8.15
CA ALA A 11 -9.67 -0.78 7.53
C ALA A 11 -11.01 -0.18 7.09
N GLN A 12 -11.33 1.04 7.48
CA GLN A 12 -12.51 1.79 7.01
C GLN A 12 -12.22 2.64 5.76
N HIS A 13 -11.00 2.61 5.24
CA HIS A 13 -10.56 3.42 4.10
C HIS A 13 -10.11 2.53 2.92
N TYR A 14 -10.23 3.08 1.71
CA TYR A 14 -9.80 2.40 0.48
C TYR A 14 -8.27 2.45 0.29
N PHE A 15 -7.63 3.50 0.80
CA PHE A 15 -6.22 3.76 0.57
C PHE A 15 -5.52 4.11 1.88
N TYR A 16 -4.26 3.71 1.99
CA TYR A 16 -3.39 4.07 3.12
C TYR A 16 -2.10 4.69 2.60
N LEU A 17 -1.74 5.87 3.10
CA LEU A 17 -0.46 6.51 2.79
C LEU A 17 0.65 5.82 3.59
N ALA A 18 1.37 4.91 2.95
CA ALA A 18 2.51 4.21 3.53
C ALA A 18 3.80 4.95 3.19
N PHE A 19 3.84 6.25 3.50
CA PHE A 19 5.00 7.09 3.24
C PHE A 19 6.07 6.84 4.29
N GLU A 20 7.30 6.67 3.81
CA GLU A 20 8.46 6.57 4.67
C GLU A 20 8.92 7.95 5.12
N ASN A 21 9.54 8.01 6.31
CA ASN A 21 10.02 9.26 6.89
C ASN A 21 11.13 9.92 6.06
N SER A 22 11.71 9.20 5.10
CA SER A 22 12.73 9.67 4.18
C SER A 22 12.69 8.88 2.88
N VAL A 23 13.09 9.50 1.76
CA VAL A 23 13.10 8.87 0.43
C VAL A 23 14.47 8.20 0.22
N CYS A 24 14.62 6.96 0.70
CA CYS A 24 15.87 6.21 0.63
C CYS A 24 15.70 4.88 -0.12
N ARG A 25 16.72 4.47 -0.89
CA ARG A 25 16.74 3.15 -1.53
C ARG A 25 16.76 2.06 -0.47
N ASP A 26 15.96 1.01 -0.67
CA ASP A 26 15.83 -0.15 0.23
C ASP A 26 15.28 0.18 1.64
N TYR A 27 14.84 1.42 1.88
CA TYR A 27 14.16 1.80 3.10
C TYR A 27 12.65 1.63 2.93
N VAL A 28 12.18 0.40 3.08
CA VAL A 28 10.76 0.05 3.15
C VAL A 28 10.53 -0.66 4.48
N THR A 29 9.63 -0.12 5.30
CA THR A 29 9.39 -0.65 6.65
C THR A 29 8.03 -1.34 6.74
N GLU A 30 7.67 -1.77 7.95
CA GLU A 30 6.42 -2.43 8.30
C GLU A 30 5.15 -1.68 7.85
N LYS A 31 5.25 -0.37 7.57
CA LYS A 31 4.12 0.50 7.20
C LYS A 31 3.37 -0.01 5.98
N VAL A 32 4.08 -0.52 4.98
CA VAL A 32 3.46 -1.03 3.76
C VAL A 32 2.79 -2.39 4.02
N PHE A 33 3.30 -3.17 4.96
CA PHE A 33 2.86 -4.54 5.22
C PHE A 33 1.66 -4.64 6.19
N TRP A 34 1.46 -3.67 7.09
CA TRP A 34 0.38 -3.69 8.10
C TRP A 34 -1.03 -3.92 7.54
N TYR A 35 -1.23 -3.54 6.28
CA TYR A 35 -2.55 -3.47 5.66
C TYR A 35 -2.72 -4.39 4.46
N MET A 36 -1.69 -5.14 4.08
CA MET A 36 -1.72 -6.04 2.92
C MET A 36 -2.65 -7.25 3.11
N GLU A 37 -2.97 -7.58 4.37
CA GLU A 37 -3.98 -8.60 4.68
C GLU A 37 -5.42 -8.06 4.61
N LYS A 38 -5.59 -6.76 4.33
CA LYS A 38 -6.88 -6.08 4.25
C LYS A 38 -7.12 -5.60 2.83
N ILE A 39 -8.37 -5.26 2.53
CA ILE A 39 -8.76 -4.71 1.22
C ILE A 39 -8.43 -3.21 1.20
N ILE A 40 -7.19 -2.85 1.47
CA ILE A 40 -6.69 -1.48 1.54
C ILE A 40 -5.45 -1.41 0.67
N VAL A 41 -5.43 -0.49 -0.31
CA VAL A 41 -4.27 -0.39 -1.19
C VAL A 41 -3.26 0.62 -0.63
N PRO A 42 -1.99 0.22 -0.42
CA PRO A 42 -0.94 1.14 0.02
C PRO A 42 -0.52 2.11 -1.09
N ILE A 43 -0.31 3.36 -0.71
CA ILE A 43 0.28 4.40 -1.55
C ILE A 43 1.68 4.69 -1.01
N VAL A 44 2.70 4.44 -1.83
CA VAL A 44 4.12 4.66 -1.50
C VAL A 44 4.63 5.93 -2.17
N LEU A 45 5.74 6.49 -1.67
CA LEU A 45 6.33 7.70 -2.27
C LEU A 45 7.02 7.43 -3.60
N LYS A 46 7.75 6.30 -3.71
CA LYS A 46 8.63 6.03 -4.86
C LYS A 46 8.52 4.61 -5.39
N ARG A 47 8.16 4.45 -6.66
CA ARG A 47 8.00 3.13 -7.30
C ARG A 47 9.28 2.32 -7.27
N SER A 48 10.42 2.93 -7.58
CA SER A 48 11.69 2.22 -7.70
C SER A 48 12.12 1.52 -6.41
N PHE A 49 11.68 2.00 -5.25
CA PHE A 49 12.03 1.42 -3.94
C PHE A 49 11.02 0.38 -3.48
N ALA A 50 9.76 0.52 -3.88
CA ALA A 50 8.73 -0.45 -3.59
C ALA A 50 8.79 -1.67 -4.53
N SER A 51 9.03 -1.47 -5.83
CA SER A 51 9.03 -2.54 -6.85
C SER A 51 10.13 -3.59 -6.65
N SER A 52 11.17 -3.34 -5.84
CA SER A 52 12.18 -4.36 -5.48
C SER A 52 11.69 -5.34 -4.42
N ILE A 53 10.64 -4.99 -3.68
CA ILE A 53 10.15 -5.72 -2.50
C ILE A 53 8.69 -6.17 -2.69
N LEU A 54 7.89 -5.34 -3.37
CA LEU A 54 6.46 -5.53 -3.54
C LEU A 54 6.14 -5.90 -4.99
N PRO A 55 5.24 -6.87 -5.20
CA PRO A 55 4.83 -7.24 -6.55
C PRO A 55 4.14 -6.09 -7.30
N ASN A 56 4.44 -5.95 -8.59
CA ASN A 56 3.90 -4.87 -9.41
C ASN A 56 2.38 -4.97 -9.55
N GLY A 57 1.67 -3.99 -9.00
CA GLY A 57 0.21 -3.95 -9.01
C GLY A 57 -0.44 -4.21 -7.65
N SER A 58 0.34 -4.44 -6.58
CA SER A 58 -0.17 -4.44 -5.20
C SER A 58 -0.20 -3.06 -4.54
N PHE A 59 0.40 -2.04 -5.18
CA PHE A 59 0.53 -0.69 -4.62
C PHE A 59 0.39 0.40 -5.68
N ILE A 60 0.14 1.63 -5.22
CA ILE A 60 0.15 2.85 -6.03
C ILE A 60 1.40 3.65 -5.64
N ALA A 61 2.18 4.12 -6.61
CA ALA A 61 3.33 4.99 -6.32
C ALA A 61 2.97 6.45 -6.62
N ALA A 62 3.25 7.34 -5.68
CA ALA A 62 2.95 8.75 -5.83
C ALA A 62 3.79 9.42 -6.92
N ASP A 63 5.03 8.95 -7.12
CA ASP A 63 5.95 9.44 -8.16
C ASP A 63 5.60 9.01 -9.59
N ASP A 64 4.60 8.13 -9.78
CA ASP A 64 4.04 7.84 -11.10
C ASP A 64 3.18 9.01 -11.65
N PHE A 65 2.85 9.98 -10.80
CA PHE A 65 1.96 11.08 -11.12
C PHE A 65 2.73 12.41 -11.15
N ASN A 66 2.43 13.24 -12.16
CA ASN A 66 3.08 14.54 -12.33
C ASN A 66 2.75 15.54 -11.20
N SER A 67 1.69 15.30 -10.42
CA SER A 67 1.28 16.15 -9.31
C SER A 67 0.42 15.39 -8.27
N PRO A 68 0.33 15.89 -7.03
CA PRO A 68 -0.62 15.39 -6.03
C PRO A 68 -2.09 15.47 -6.51
N ALA A 69 -2.43 16.47 -7.32
CA ALA A 69 -3.76 16.62 -7.90
C ALA A 69 -4.08 15.46 -8.86
N SER A 70 -3.14 15.09 -9.73
CA SER A 70 -3.33 13.94 -10.63
C SER A 70 -3.43 12.60 -9.88
N LEU A 71 -2.68 12.44 -8.79
CA LEU A 71 -2.84 11.28 -7.91
C LEU A 71 -4.25 11.27 -7.30
N ALA A 72 -4.72 12.39 -6.75
CA ALA A 72 -6.05 12.48 -6.15
C ALA A 72 -7.17 12.14 -7.15
N GLU A 73 -7.09 12.62 -8.39
CA GLU A 73 -8.06 12.26 -9.44
C GLU A 73 -8.03 10.76 -9.77
N HIS A 74 -6.84 10.15 -9.82
CA HIS A 74 -6.71 8.72 -10.01
C HIS A 74 -7.34 7.91 -8.86
N LEU A 75 -7.15 8.34 -7.60
CA LEU A 75 -7.76 7.68 -6.45
C LEU A 75 -9.29 7.80 -6.46
N LYS A 76 -9.83 8.96 -6.85
CA LYS A 76 -11.29 9.15 -7.02
C LYS A 76 -11.83 8.22 -8.11
N TYR A 77 -11.11 8.11 -9.23
CA TYR A 77 -11.45 7.20 -10.32
C TYR A 77 -11.50 5.75 -9.84
N LEU A 78 -10.46 5.26 -9.15
CA LEU A 78 -10.42 3.90 -8.61
C LEU A 78 -11.55 3.64 -7.62
N ARG A 79 -11.83 4.58 -6.72
CA ARG A 79 -12.96 4.49 -5.79
C ARG A 79 -14.30 4.34 -6.52
N SER A 80 -14.48 5.04 -7.64
CA SER A 80 -15.70 4.96 -8.46
C SER A 80 -15.80 3.67 -9.30
N ASN A 81 -14.69 2.98 -9.53
CA ASN A 81 -14.63 1.79 -10.36
C ASN A 81 -14.22 0.56 -9.53
N LYS A 82 -15.23 -0.11 -8.95
CA LYS A 82 -15.03 -1.23 -8.03
C LYS A 82 -14.21 -2.37 -8.64
N GLU A 83 -14.40 -2.68 -9.91
CA GLU A 83 -13.66 -3.77 -10.58
C GLU A 83 -12.16 -3.48 -10.63
N LYS A 84 -11.77 -2.27 -11.04
CA LYS A 84 -10.36 -1.87 -11.09
C LYS A 84 -9.74 -1.82 -9.70
N TYR A 85 -10.47 -1.31 -8.71
CA TYR A 85 -10.01 -1.32 -7.31
C TYR A 85 -9.79 -2.75 -6.81
N MET A 86 -10.77 -3.65 -7.01
CA MET A 86 -10.69 -5.03 -6.56
C MET A 86 -9.51 -5.76 -7.20
N LYS A 87 -9.26 -5.55 -8.50
CA LYS A 87 -8.11 -6.13 -9.21
C LYS A 87 -6.77 -5.76 -8.56
N LEU A 88 -6.65 -4.53 -8.08
CA LEU A 88 -5.45 -4.03 -7.39
C LEU A 88 -5.30 -4.69 -6.01
N SER A 89 -6.39 -4.76 -5.23
CA SER A 89 -6.41 -5.45 -3.93
C SER A 89 -6.19 -6.96 -4.03
N ASP A 90 -6.60 -7.60 -5.13
CA ASP A 90 -6.38 -9.03 -5.36
C ASP A 90 -4.91 -9.36 -5.65
N TYR A 91 -4.20 -8.45 -6.31
CA TYR A 91 -2.77 -8.64 -6.57
C TYR A 91 -1.96 -8.59 -5.27
N ASP A 92 -2.35 -7.70 -4.36
CA ASP A 92 -1.81 -7.63 -3.02
C ASP A 92 -2.05 -8.92 -2.23
N ARG A 93 -3.28 -9.46 -2.27
CA ARG A 93 -3.61 -10.73 -1.62
C ARG A 93 -2.84 -11.93 -2.18
N LYS A 94 -2.55 -11.96 -3.49
CA LYS A 94 -1.72 -13.02 -4.11
C LYS A 94 -0.24 -12.92 -3.75
N SER A 95 0.22 -11.71 -3.44
CA SER A 95 1.59 -11.41 -2.99
C SER A 95 1.86 -11.86 -1.55
N CYS A 96 0.79 -12.09 -0.78
CA CYS A 96 0.81 -12.56 0.61
C CYS A 96 1.70 -13.80 0.82
N GLY A 97 1.72 -14.74 -0.13
CA GLY A 97 2.56 -15.95 -0.05
C GLY A 97 4.07 -15.67 0.05
N LEU A 98 4.55 -14.54 -0.47
CA LEU A 98 5.94 -14.11 -0.34
C LEU A 98 6.16 -13.16 0.85
N SER A 99 5.20 -12.28 1.17
CA SER A 99 5.36 -11.28 2.25
C SER A 99 5.29 -11.87 3.66
N ALA A 100 4.48 -12.92 3.90
CA ALA A 100 4.36 -13.55 5.22
C ALA A 100 5.69 -14.21 5.66
N LEU A 101 6.44 -14.78 4.71
CA LEU A 101 7.79 -15.29 4.94
C LEU A 101 8.77 -14.16 5.27
N PHE A 102 8.70 -13.04 4.56
CA PHE A 102 9.59 -11.89 4.74
C PHE A 102 9.37 -11.14 6.07
N VAL A 103 8.11 -10.92 6.47
CA VAL A 103 7.77 -10.29 7.76
C VAL A 103 8.17 -11.20 8.93
N SER A 104 8.05 -12.53 8.79
CA SER A 104 8.56 -13.46 9.81
C SER A 104 10.09 -13.48 9.93
N TYR A 105 10.80 -13.16 8.85
CA TYR A 105 12.27 -13.13 8.81
C TYR A 105 12.83 -11.81 9.37
N LEU A 106 12.13 -10.69 9.17
CA LEU A 106 12.54 -9.37 9.67
C LEU A 106 12.15 -9.11 11.15
N LEU A 107 11.22 -9.88 11.72
CA LEU A 107 10.81 -9.80 13.13
C LEU A 107 11.43 -10.89 14.02
N ARG A 108 12.57 -11.47 13.60
CA ARG A 108 13.43 -12.30 14.46
C ARG A 108 14.66 -11.51 14.90
#